data_AF-A0A7S0EWK9-F1
#
_entry.id   AF-A0A7S0EWK9-F1
#
_cell.length_a   1.000
_cell.length_b   1.000
_cell.length_c   1.000
_cell.angle_alpha   90.00
_cell.angle_beta   90.00
_cell.angle_gamma   90.00
#
_symmetry.space_group_name_H-M   'P 1'
#
loop_
_entity.id
_entity.type
_entity.pdbx_description
1 polymer ?
#
loop_
_entity_poly.entity_id
_entity_poly.type
_entity_poly.pdbx_seq_one_letter_code
_entity_poly.pdbx_strand_id
1 'polypeptide(L)'
;SFSPVPAGKKRGAASAASKHNMPTQPTVHGDANDVKSVINDLKQKILKTNIQIKSLEEERAEADLDSTLNLYSNNAFSNENDLKEFEKLKEDLKNREAKYILAKNKFDSVDKDYKEYLEKHKELMNQANDIQKQIMDQQKQQQSLETEIKRLKLHRDKETDLKSILEDLKEEVSLLREENNKLKEDSMSGESILAQSEVQSKEVVKLQEENENLVQSIKDNQARADELKAELADAKEKQSKLAKEVTLREKELMEMMKIHESLTSSLREFMQSADDGMEAAEVIQKASLLPSNLELHDQAQNEGGESKALEQVMEHIEANGVRPSSLFAEWDDNSDGFISQEIFVEGMMALRAGLQREEARKLFKKYLSNAERSEMSEDEFQKMMKDGEEALSRKKEAIANDGGDAGKLKAEIRKLRAVNGQLLQEKDEIFQKLKEANRMRKSTVKSGELESAERLRDLQTRQAAEIRKLEEELSLARYNEKDLERLIEARNMSGSSAGKVATSLTSKKTNCLVLRLTSFKLEDWKDEEPTTFFSIDFFAHETQVTNPVTGLEVSLGWSREFELEVDDVFLEYLERDSIILDLMR
;
A
#
# COMPACT_ATOMS: atom_id res chain seq x y z
N SER A 1 -26.61 -8.36 61.83
CA SER A 1 -25.23 -8.88 61.92
C SER A 1 -25.24 -10.36 61.55
N PHE A 2 -24.33 -10.75 60.64
CA PHE A 2 -23.81 -12.11 60.37
C PHE A 2 -24.79 -13.28 60.07
N SER A 3 -24.72 -13.72 58.81
CA SER A 3 -24.74 -15.11 58.27
C SER A 3 -23.96 -16.16 59.10
N PRO A 4 -23.90 -17.48 58.72
CA PRO A 4 -24.94 -18.46 58.30
C PRO A 4 -24.67 -19.92 58.83
N VAL A 5 -25.32 -20.94 58.19
CA VAL A 5 -25.10 -22.43 58.16
C VAL A 5 -25.77 -23.22 59.34
N PRO A 6 -26.31 -24.48 59.23
CA PRO A 6 -25.87 -25.59 58.35
C PRO A 6 -26.85 -26.69 57.81
N ALA A 7 -26.31 -27.46 56.85
CA ALA A 7 -26.33 -28.93 56.65
C ALA A 7 -27.56 -29.73 56.13
N GLY A 8 -27.24 -30.68 55.21
CA GLY A 8 -27.90 -32.00 55.11
C GLY A 8 -28.09 -32.54 53.68
N LYS A 9 -27.13 -33.28 53.08
CA LYS A 9 -27.01 -34.77 52.99
C LYS A 9 -28.15 -35.56 52.30
N LYS A 10 -27.82 -36.25 51.20
CA LYS A 10 -28.16 -37.67 50.84
C LYS A 10 -27.44 -38.03 49.52
N ARG A 11 -26.43 -38.94 49.51
CA ARG A 11 -26.50 -40.39 49.17
C ARG A 11 -27.33 -40.66 47.89
N GLY A 12 -26.86 -41.30 46.81
CA GLY A 12 -25.70 -42.15 46.55
C GLY A 12 -26.18 -43.42 45.82
N ALA A 13 -25.64 -43.74 44.65
CA ALA A 13 -25.68 -45.10 44.07
C ALA A 13 -24.54 -45.24 43.04
N ALA A 14 -23.76 -46.30 43.24
CA ALA A 14 -22.59 -46.67 42.46
C ALA A 14 -22.96 -47.75 41.42
N SER A 15 -22.28 -47.76 40.29
CA SER A 15 -22.02 -48.99 39.55
C SER A 15 -20.58 -48.97 39.04
N ALA A 16 -19.82 -49.95 39.50
CA ALA A 16 -18.45 -50.22 39.13
C ALA A 16 -18.37 -50.88 37.74
N ALA A 17 -17.37 -50.50 36.95
CA ALA A 17 -16.78 -51.38 35.94
C ALA A 17 -15.33 -50.97 35.62
N SER A 18 -14.43 -51.87 35.98
CA SER A 18 -13.16 -52.28 35.36
C SER A 18 -12.17 -51.22 34.85
N LYS A 19 -11.02 -51.19 35.54
CA LYS A 19 -9.75 -50.58 35.13
C LYS A 19 -9.08 -51.41 34.02
N HIS A 20 -8.74 -50.77 32.91
CA HIS A 20 -7.52 -51.08 32.15
C HIS A 20 -6.70 -49.79 32.02
N ASN A 21 -5.61 -49.73 32.77
CA ASN A 21 -4.57 -48.71 32.60
C ASN A 21 -3.82 -49.00 31.29
N MET A 22 -3.98 -48.13 30.29
CA MET A 22 -3.00 -47.89 29.24
C MET A 22 -2.18 -46.65 29.62
N PRO A 23 -0.88 -46.60 29.28
CA PRO A 23 -0.03 -45.47 29.63
C PRO A 23 -0.48 -44.23 28.85
N THR A 24 -0.87 -43.19 29.58
CA THR A 24 -1.09 -41.84 29.03
C THR A 24 0.21 -41.38 28.37
N GLN A 25 0.21 -41.29 27.03
CA GLN A 25 1.25 -40.58 26.31
C GLN A 25 1.14 -39.08 26.64
N PRO A 26 2.26 -38.40 26.88
CA PRO A 26 2.26 -36.96 27.08
C PRO A 26 1.95 -36.28 25.74
N THR A 27 0.78 -35.68 25.64
CA THR A 27 0.42 -34.77 24.54
C THR A 27 1.28 -33.51 24.67
N VAL A 28 2.38 -33.49 23.91
CA VAL A 28 3.24 -32.32 23.73
C VAL A 28 2.55 -31.41 22.73
N HIS A 29 1.89 -30.35 23.22
CA HIS A 29 1.54 -29.21 22.38
C HIS A 29 2.83 -28.48 22.01
N GLY A 30 3.42 -28.87 20.87
CA GLY A 30 4.56 -28.17 20.28
C GLY A 30 4.08 -26.86 19.68
N ASP A 31 4.44 -25.75 20.32
CA ASP A 31 4.24 -24.41 19.80
C ASP A 31 4.94 -24.30 18.42
N ALA A 32 4.28 -23.75 17.40
CA ALA A 32 4.86 -23.61 16.06
C ALA A 32 6.16 -22.76 16.07
N ASN A 33 6.37 -21.99 17.14
CA ASN A 33 7.63 -21.29 17.40
C ASN A 33 8.80 -22.24 17.74
N ASP A 34 8.54 -23.42 18.35
CA ASP A 34 9.58 -24.41 18.67
C ASP A 34 10.17 -25.05 17.41
N VAL A 35 9.36 -25.29 16.38
CA VAL A 35 9.86 -25.91 15.13
C VAL A 35 10.82 -24.96 14.39
N LYS A 36 10.52 -23.65 14.36
CA LYS A 36 11.44 -22.65 13.78
C LYS A 36 12.73 -22.52 14.58
N SER A 37 12.63 -22.60 15.92
CA SER A 37 13.79 -22.62 16.81
C SER A 37 14.69 -23.82 16.54
N VAL A 38 14.12 -25.03 16.46
CA VAL A 38 14.84 -26.27 16.17
C VAL A 38 15.52 -26.23 14.79
N ILE A 39 14.87 -25.69 13.76
CA ILE A 39 15.45 -25.55 12.42
C ILE A 39 16.65 -24.58 12.44
N ASN A 40 16.54 -23.46 13.15
CA ASN A 40 17.64 -22.51 13.29
C ASN A 40 18.82 -23.11 14.07
N ASP A 41 18.54 -23.87 15.13
CA ASP A 41 19.56 -24.61 15.89
C ASP A 41 20.28 -25.64 15.02
N LEU A 42 19.56 -26.36 14.16
CA LEU A 42 20.15 -27.32 13.23
C LEU A 42 21.06 -26.61 12.22
N LYS A 43 20.62 -25.47 11.65
CA LYS A 43 21.43 -24.67 10.72
C LYS A 43 22.71 -24.17 11.37
N GLN A 44 22.63 -23.70 12.62
CA GLN A 44 23.79 -23.26 13.40
C GLN A 44 24.76 -24.41 13.68
N LYS A 45 24.25 -25.61 14.02
CA LYS A 45 25.09 -26.80 14.20
C LYS A 45 25.80 -27.21 12.92
N ILE A 46 25.10 -27.27 11.79
CA ILE A 46 25.69 -27.60 10.49
C ILE A 46 26.79 -26.60 10.12
N LEU A 47 26.53 -25.30 10.31
CA LEU A 47 27.52 -24.26 10.04
C LEU A 47 28.78 -24.44 10.90
N LYS A 48 28.60 -24.70 12.21
CA LYS A 48 29.70 -24.95 13.14
C LYS A 48 30.52 -26.19 12.76
N THR A 49 29.87 -27.28 12.36
CA THR A 49 30.55 -28.50 11.90
C THR A 49 31.35 -28.26 10.63
N ASN A 50 30.82 -27.50 9.67
CA ASN A 50 31.54 -27.17 8.44
C ASN A 50 32.79 -26.31 8.71
N ILE A 51 32.70 -25.34 9.63
CA ILE A 51 33.87 -24.56 10.07
C ILE A 51 34.93 -25.48 10.69
N GLN A 52 34.51 -26.44 11.52
CA GLN A 52 35.43 -27.38 12.16
C GLN A 52 36.10 -28.32 11.15
N ILE A 53 35.36 -28.84 10.16
CA ILE A 53 35.92 -29.68 9.09
C ILE A 53 36.98 -28.90 8.31
N LYS A 54 36.69 -27.65 7.93
CA LYS A 54 37.62 -26.82 7.18
C LYS A 54 38.90 -26.52 7.98
N SER A 55 38.78 -26.26 9.27
CA SER A 55 39.92 -26.09 10.16
C SER A 55 40.80 -27.34 10.26
N LEU A 56 40.21 -28.54 10.29
CA LEU A 56 40.95 -29.80 10.32
C LEU A 56 41.62 -30.11 8.97
N GLU A 57 41.00 -29.73 7.86
CA GLU A 57 41.61 -29.83 6.53
C GLU A 57 42.82 -28.90 6.37
N GLU A 58 42.73 -27.68 6.89
CA GLU A 58 43.85 -26.73 6.94
C GLU A 58 45.01 -27.26 7.82
N GLU A 59 44.71 -27.76 9.03
CA GLU A 59 45.72 -28.35 9.93
C GLU A 59 46.41 -29.58 9.29
N ARG A 60 45.65 -30.42 8.59
CA ARG A 60 46.21 -31.57 7.87
C ARG A 60 47.11 -31.14 6.72
N ALA A 61 46.71 -30.13 5.96
CA ALA A 61 47.54 -29.60 4.86
C ALA A 61 48.85 -29.00 5.37
N GLU A 62 48.83 -28.31 6.51
CA GLU A 62 50.04 -27.82 7.17
C GLU A 62 50.95 -28.96 7.64
N ALA A 63 50.39 -30.00 8.26
CA ALA A 63 51.15 -31.17 8.70
C ALA A 63 51.79 -31.94 7.53
N ASP A 64 51.06 -32.10 6.42
CA ASP A 64 51.59 -32.72 5.20
C ASP A 64 52.72 -31.87 4.58
N LEU A 65 52.58 -30.54 4.59
CA LEU A 65 53.62 -29.62 4.12
C LEU A 65 54.90 -29.74 4.96
N ASP A 66 54.78 -29.72 6.28
CA ASP A 66 55.90 -29.86 7.23
C ASP A 66 56.59 -31.22 7.10
N SER A 67 55.83 -32.29 6.92
CA SER A 67 56.35 -33.63 6.64
C SER A 67 57.18 -33.65 5.34
N THR A 68 56.66 -33.01 4.29
CA THR A 68 57.34 -32.91 2.99
C THR A 68 58.62 -32.08 3.10
N LEU A 69 58.59 -30.95 3.83
CA LEU A 69 59.75 -30.10 4.08
C LEU A 69 60.85 -30.82 4.88
N ASN A 70 60.47 -31.64 5.85
CA ASN A 70 61.41 -32.46 6.63
C ASN A 70 62.05 -33.57 5.78
N LEU A 71 61.32 -34.18 4.85
CA LEU A 71 61.88 -35.16 3.90
C LEU A 71 62.90 -34.53 2.94
N TYR A 72 62.66 -33.30 2.49
CA TYR A 72 63.61 -32.57 1.64
C TYR A 72 64.87 -32.10 2.41
N SER A 73 64.75 -31.73 3.69
CA SER A 73 65.93 -31.34 4.51
C SER A 73 66.88 -32.51 4.79
N ASN A 74 66.37 -33.74 4.88
CA ASN A 74 67.18 -34.91 5.25
C ASN A 74 67.93 -35.58 4.08
N ASN A 75 67.63 -35.20 2.82
CA ASN A 75 68.29 -35.72 1.62
C ASN A 75 69.26 -34.72 0.96
N ALA A 76 69.80 -33.77 1.73
CA ALA A 76 70.48 -32.59 1.22
C ALA A 76 71.66 -32.88 0.28
N PHE A 77 71.42 -32.49 -0.98
CA PHE A 77 72.30 -32.06 -2.06
C PHE A 77 73.80 -31.94 -1.75
N SER A 78 74.61 -32.75 -2.42
CA SER A 78 76.08 -32.68 -2.43
C SER A 78 76.65 -31.60 -3.38
N ASN A 79 75.80 -30.75 -3.97
CA ASN A 79 76.17 -29.77 -5.00
C ASN A 79 75.79 -28.34 -4.58
N GLU A 80 76.77 -27.43 -4.57
CA GLU A 80 76.62 -26.04 -4.10
C GLU A 80 75.59 -25.21 -4.91
N ASN A 81 75.39 -25.56 -6.19
CA ASN A 81 74.40 -24.90 -7.04
C ASN A 81 72.96 -25.19 -6.59
N ASP A 82 72.68 -26.41 -6.14
CA ASP A 82 71.35 -26.82 -5.71
C ASP A 82 70.97 -26.11 -4.40
N LEU A 83 71.96 -25.78 -3.56
CA LEU A 83 71.77 -25.00 -2.33
C LEU A 83 71.37 -23.54 -2.65
N LYS A 84 72.02 -22.90 -3.63
CA LYS A 84 71.68 -21.53 -4.06
C LYS A 84 70.31 -21.45 -4.72
N GLU A 85 69.95 -22.46 -5.51
CA GLU A 85 68.61 -22.54 -6.11
C GLU A 85 67.54 -22.75 -5.04
N PHE A 86 67.81 -23.59 -4.02
CA PHE A 86 66.91 -23.79 -2.88
C PHE A 86 66.72 -22.51 -2.05
N GLU A 87 67.79 -21.76 -1.77
CA GLU A 87 67.70 -20.47 -1.07
C GLU A 87 66.86 -19.45 -1.85
N LYS A 88 67.05 -19.36 -3.16
CA LYS A 88 66.23 -18.50 -4.04
C LYS A 88 64.77 -18.93 -4.03
N LEU A 89 64.49 -20.23 -4.12
CA LEU A 89 63.13 -20.76 -4.08
C LEU A 89 62.45 -20.43 -2.75
N LYS A 90 63.18 -20.52 -1.63
CA LYS A 90 62.71 -20.16 -0.29
C LYS A 90 62.37 -18.67 -0.17
N GLU A 91 63.18 -17.80 -0.76
CA GLU A 91 62.91 -16.35 -0.80
C GLU A 91 61.69 -16.03 -1.68
N ASP A 92 61.56 -16.67 -2.85
CA ASP A 92 60.38 -16.54 -3.71
C ASP A 92 59.10 -17.03 -3.01
N LEU A 93 59.18 -18.10 -2.22
CA LEU A 93 58.06 -18.64 -1.45
C LEU A 93 57.63 -17.68 -0.34
N LYS A 94 58.58 -17.11 0.42
CA LYS A 94 58.30 -16.05 1.40
C LYS A 94 57.67 -14.81 0.78
N ASN A 95 58.15 -14.39 -0.39
CA ASN A 95 57.59 -13.25 -1.12
C ASN A 95 56.16 -13.53 -1.61
N ARG A 96 55.87 -14.76 -2.06
CA ARG A 96 54.49 -15.18 -2.42
C ARG A 96 53.58 -15.25 -1.20
N GLU A 97 54.07 -15.77 -0.08
CA GLU A 97 53.34 -15.82 1.19
C GLU A 97 52.97 -14.42 1.67
N ALA A 98 53.92 -13.48 1.64
CA ALA A 98 53.66 -12.07 1.98
C ALA A 98 52.59 -11.42 1.06
N LYS A 99 52.65 -11.69 -0.25
CA LYS A 99 51.62 -11.23 -1.21
C LYS A 99 50.26 -11.85 -0.93
N TYR A 100 50.20 -13.13 -0.57
CA TYR A 100 48.97 -13.82 -0.21
C TYR A 100 48.35 -13.24 1.07
N ILE A 101 49.15 -13.00 2.11
CA ILE A 101 48.68 -12.35 3.35
C ILE A 101 48.10 -10.97 3.06
N LEU A 102 48.78 -10.18 2.22
CA LEU A 102 48.31 -8.84 1.85
C LEU A 102 47.01 -8.89 1.03
N ALA A 103 46.88 -9.85 0.11
CA ALA A 103 45.65 -10.08 -0.64
C ALA A 103 44.50 -10.57 0.25
N LYS A 104 44.78 -11.46 1.20
CA LYS A 104 43.80 -11.97 2.19
C LYS A 104 43.28 -10.83 3.07
N ASN A 105 44.16 -9.99 3.60
CA ASN A 105 43.76 -8.83 4.41
C ASN A 105 42.91 -7.83 3.61
N LYS A 106 43.21 -7.62 2.33
CA LYS A 106 42.37 -6.79 1.44
C LYS A 106 41.00 -7.41 1.22
N PHE A 107 40.95 -8.72 0.98
CA PHE A 107 39.69 -9.44 0.82
C PHE A 107 38.84 -9.38 2.09
N ASP A 108 39.43 -9.60 3.26
CA ASP A 108 38.74 -9.54 4.56
C ASP A 108 38.20 -8.12 4.85
N SER A 109 38.92 -7.07 4.44
CA SER A 109 38.44 -5.69 4.51
C SER A 109 37.22 -5.46 3.62
N VAL A 110 37.27 -5.91 2.36
CA VAL A 110 36.15 -5.77 1.42
C VAL A 110 34.93 -6.59 1.86
N ASP A 111 35.13 -7.80 2.38
CA ASP A 111 34.05 -8.63 2.93
C ASP A 111 33.38 -7.97 4.14
N LYS A 112 34.17 -7.29 4.99
CA LYS A 112 33.65 -6.50 6.11
C LYS A 112 32.80 -5.33 5.62
N ASP A 113 33.31 -4.53 4.67
CA ASP A 113 32.59 -3.39 4.10
C ASP A 113 31.29 -3.84 3.41
N TYR A 114 31.33 -4.98 2.71
CA TYR A 114 30.15 -5.58 2.08
C TYR A 114 29.10 -6.01 3.10
N LYS A 115 29.50 -6.59 4.24
CA LYS A 115 28.58 -6.93 5.35
C LYS A 115 27.96 -5.69 5.98
N GLU A 116 28.74 -4.63 6.20
CA GLU A 116 28.22 -3.35 6.71
C GLU A 116 27.23 -2.73 5.74
N TYR A 117 27.51 -2.79 4.43
CA TYR A 117 26.58 -2.37 3.38
C TYR A 117 25.27 -3.16 3.40
N LEU A 118 25.33 -4.50 3.54
CA LEU A 118 24.13 -5.34 3.60
C LEU A 118 23.26 -5.05 4.82
N GLU A 119 23.85 -4.83 6.00
CA GLU A 119 23.08 -4.45 7.19
C GLU A 119 22.45 -3.06 7.03
N LYS A 120 23.18 -2.09 6.47
CA LYS A 120 22.62 -0.76 6.17
C LYS A 120 21.47 -0.83 5.16
N HIS A 121 21.60 -1.65 4.13
CA HIS A 121 20.53 -1.87 3.15
C HIS A 121 19.29 -2.50 3.79
N LYS A 122 19.46 -3.48 4.68
CA LYS A 122 18.38 -4.11 5.44
C LYS A 122 17.69 -3.13 6.37
N GLU A 123 18.44 -2.24 7.04
CA GLU A 123 17.89 -1.17 7.86
C GLU A 123 17.03 -0.20 7.03
N LEU A 124 17.53 0.24 5.87
CA LEU A 124 16.77 1.10 4.95
C LEU A 124 15.50 0.42 4.44
N MET A 125 15.53 -0.87 4.15
CA MET A 125 14.35 -1.64 3.75
C MET A 125 13.30 -1.73 4.87
N ASN A 126 13.74 -1.87 6.13
CA ASN A 126 12.83 -1.83 7.27
C ASN A 126 12.21 -0.44 7.45
N GLN A 127 12.99 0.63 7.33
CA GLN A 127 12.49 2.01 7.37
C GLN A 127 11.48 2.27 6.25
N ALA A 128 11.74 1.79 5.03
CA ALA A 128 10.81 1.90 3.90
C ALA A 128 9.48 1.19 4.18
N ASN A 129 9.53 -0.01 4.77
CA ASN A 129 8.32 -0.76 5.16
C ASN A 129 7.51 -0.03 6.25
N ASP A 130 8.18 0.56 7.24
CA ASP A 130 7.54 1.34 8.29
C ASP A 130 6.85 2.59 7.73
N ILE A 131 7.52 3.31 6.81
CA ILE A 131 6.93 4.45 6.11
C ILE A 131 5.71 4.02 5.28
N GLN A 132 5.80 2.89 4.55
CA GLN A 132 4.68 2.36 3.77
C GLN A 132 3.48 2.03 4.67
N LYS A 133 3.73 1.46 5.86
CA LYS A 133 2.68 1.19 6.85
C LYS A 133 2.03 2.48 7.35
N GLN A 134 2.83 3.52 7.65
CA GLN A 134 2.30 4.82 8.06
C GLN A 134 1.44 5.46 6.96
N ILE A 135 1.84 5.37 5.69
CA ILE A 135 1.05 5.85 4.55
C ILE A 135 -0.30 5.14 4.48
N MET A 136 -0.33 3.81 4.65
CA MET A 136 -1.58 3.04 4.66
C MET A 136 -2.51 3.45 5.81
N ASP A 137 -1.95 3.64 7.01
CA ASP A 137 -2.73 4.08 8.18
C ASP A 137 -3.32 5.49 7.96
N GLN A 138 -2.54 6.40 7.36
CA GLN A 138 -3.02 7.74 6.99
C GLN A 138 -4.13 7.69 5.93
N GLN A 139 -4.01 6.84 4.91
CA GLN A 139 -5.06 6.66 3.90
C GLN A 139 -6.35 6.13 4.52
N LYS A 140 -6.25 5.18 5.47
CA LYS A 140 -7.41 4.66 6.20
C LYS A 140 -8.08 5.74 7.05
N GLN A 141 -7.29 6.59 7.71
CA GLN A 141 -7.82 7.75 8.44
C GLN A 141 -8.51 8.75 7.51
N GLN A 142 -7.94 9.05 6.34
CA GLN A 142 -8.55 9.92 5.35
C GLN A 142 -9.89 9.38 4.85
N GLN A 143 -9.98 8.08 4.56
CA GLN A 143 -11.23 7.44 4.16
C GLN A 143 -12.30 7.54 5.27
N SER A 144 -11.91 7.30 6.53
CA SER A 144 -12.82 7.47 7.68
C SER A 144 -13.34 8.90 7.77
N LEU A 145 -12.47 9.91 7.67
CA LEU A 145 -12.86 11.32 7.68
C LEU A 145 -13.74 11.68 6.49
N GLU A 146 -13.49 11.13 5.30
CA GLU A 146 -14.31 11.36 4.12
C GLU A 146 -15.74 10.79 4.31
N THR A 147 -15.86 9.60 4.91
CA THR A 147 -17.18 9.03 5.25
C THR A 147 -17.92 9.87 6.29
N GLU A 148 -17.20 10.42 7.27
CA GLU A 148 -17.78 11.31 8.29
C GLU A 148 -18.25 12.64 7.67
N ILE A 149 -17.46 13.24 6.77
CA ILE A 149 -17.86 14.44 6.03
C ILE A 149 -19.12 14.18 5.19
N LYS A 150 -19.20 13.04 4.50
CA LYS A 150 -20.40 12.64 3.74
C LYS A 150 -21.63 12.51 4.65
N ARG A 151 -21.47 11.90 5.83
CA ARG A 151 -22.52 11.77 6.83
C ARG A 151 -22.97 13.13 7.36
N LEU A 152 -22.04 14.01 7.71
CA LEU A 152 -22.35 15.37 8.19
C LEU A 152 -23.05 16.21 7.11
N LYS A 153 -22.67 16.06 5.84
CA LYS A 153 -23.35 16.71 4.72
C LYS A 153 -24.82 16.27 4.62
N LEU A 154 -25.08 14.96 4.71
CA LEU A 154 -26.45 14.44 4.72
C LEU A 154 -27.26 14.97 5.90
N HIS A 155 -26.66 15.09 7.10
CA HIS A 155 -27.35 15.68 8.25
C HIS A 155 -27.68 17.16 8.04
N ARG A 156 -26.77 17.92 7.41
CA ARG A 156 -27.00 19.33 7.08
C ARG A 156 -28.14 19.49 6.07
N ASP A 157 -28.22 18.64 5.06
CA ASP A 157 -29.30 18.67 4.06
C ASP A 157 -30.65 18.35 4.72
N LYS A 158 -30.71 17.37 5.63
CA LYS A 158 -31.90 17.09 6.45
C LYS A 158 -32.29 18.27 7.35
N GLU A 159 -31.32 18.98 7.92
CA GLU A 159 -31.58 20.18 8.72
C GLU A 159 -32.18 21.31 7.87
N THR A 160 -31.73 21.48 6.63
CA THR A 160 -32.32 22.46 5.71
C THR A 160 -33.76 22.11 5.32
N ASP A 161 -34.05 20.83 5.08
CA ASP A 161 -35.40 20.36 4.78
C ASP A 161 -36.34 20.58 5.97
N LEU A 162 -35.90 20.24 7.19
CA LEU A 162 -36.66 20.48 8.42
C LEU A 162 -36.91 21.98 8.68
N LYS A 163 -35.95 22.85 8.34
CA LYS A 163 -36.16 24.31 8.44
C LYS A 163 -37.21 24.81 7.45
N SER A 164 -37.25 24.26 6.23
CA SER A 164 -38.29 24.58 5.26
C SER A 164 -39.67 24.17 5.78
N ILE A 165 -39.81 22.93 6.27
CA ILE A 165 -41.05 22.41 6.84
C ILE A 165 -41.52 23.25 8.04
N LEU A 166 -40.59 23.67 8.91
CA LEU A 166 -40.93 24.55 10.04
C LEU A 166 -41.40 25.93 9.59
N GLU A 167 -40.91 26.46 8.48
CA GLU A 167 -41.36 27.74 7.96
C GLU A 167 -42.76 27.61 7.34
N ASP A 168 -43.02 26.55 6.58
CA ASP A 168 -44.34 26.23 6.02
C ASP A 168 -45.39 26.07 7.15
N LEU A 169 -45.03 25.35 8.23
CA LEU A 169 -45.91 25.18 9.39
C LEU A 169 -46.18 26.49 10.15
N LYS A 170 -45.20 27.41 10.23
CA LYS A 170 -45.44 28.74 10.82
C LYS A 170 -46.40 29.56 9.99
N GLU A 171 -46.29 29.49 8.67
CA GLU A 171 -47.21 30.16 7.75
C GLU A 171 -48.63 29.61 7.91
N GLU A 172 -48.79 28.28 7.97
CA GLU A 172 -50.09 27.63 8.22
C GLU A 172 -50.69 28.06 9.57
N VAL A 173 -49.91 28.08 10.65
CA VAL A 173 -50.36 28.57 11.97
C VAL A 173 -50.74 30.05 11.92
N SER A 174 -50.05 30.88 11.13
CA SER A 174 -50.40 32.28 10.94
C SER A 174 -51.75 32.44 10.24
N LEU A 175 -52.00 31.67 9.18
CA LEU A 175 -53.27 31.65 8.45
C LEU A 175 -54.42 31.16 9.33
N LEU A 176 -54.23 30.09 10.09
CA LEU A 176 -55.22 29.56 11.04
C LEU A 176 -55.55 30.55 12.17
N ARG A 177 -54.57 31.36 12.61
CA ARG A 177 -54.82 32.44 13.58
C ARG A 177 -55.65 33.56 12.98
N GLU A 178 -55.39 33.94 11.72
CA GLU A 178 -56.16 34.96 11.01
C GLU A 178 -57.60 34.51 10.79
N GLU A 179 -57.81 33.25 10.37
CA GLU A 179 -59.15 32.65 10.23
C GLU A 179 -59.89 32.58 11.57
N ASN A 180 -59.22 32.16 12.66
CA ASN A 180 -59.82 32.16 13.99
C ASN A 180 -60.22 33.57 14.47
N ASN A 181 -59.40 34.59 14.17
CA ASN A 181 -59.73 35.97 14.51
C ASN A 181 -60.98 36.44 13.74
N LYS A 182 -61.08 36.08 12.46
CA LYS A 182 -62.25 36.37 11.63
C LYS A 182 -63.51 35.65 12.14
N LEU A 183 -63.41 34.37 12.49
CA LEU A 183 -64.50 33.62 13.11
C LEU A 183 -64.93 34.20 14.45
N LYS A 184 -63.99 34.72 15.27
CA LYS A 184 -64.32 35.44 16.51
C LYS A 184 -65.07 36.74 16.25
N GLU A 185 -64.66 37.51 15.24
CA GLU A 185 -65.39 38.72 14.82
C GLU A 185 -66.81 38.37 14.33
N ASP A 186 -66.94 37.31 13.53
CA ASP A 186 -68.23 36.83 13.01
C ASP A 186 -69.12 36.27 14.14
N SER A 187 -68.54 35.56 15.11
CA SER A 187 -69.24 34.99 16.28
C SER A 187 -69.71 36.04 17.29
N MET A 188 -69.17 37.26 17.26
CA MET A 188 -69.58 38.37 18.12
C MET A 188 -70.82 39.11 17.58
N SER A 189 -71.45 38.60 16.51
CA SER A 189 -72.62 39.23 15.84
C SER A 189 -74.01 38.67 16.20
N GLY A 190 -74.17 37.77 17.17
CA GLY A 190 -75.53 37.41 17.63
C GLY A 190 -75.66 36.25 18.62
N GLU A 191 -76.14 36.57 19.82
CA GLU A 191 -76.83 35.75 20.84
C GLU A 191 -76.67 34.20 20.81
N SER A 192 -75.55 33.69 21.36
CA SER A 192 -75.50 32.35 21.99
C SER A 192 -74.32 32.18 22.96
N ILE A 193 -74.14 33.13 23.87
CA ILE A 193 -72.83 33.42 24.49
C ILE A 193 -72.51 32.56 25.74
N LEU A 194 -73.46 31.87 26.38
CA LEU A 194 -73.23 31.32 27.72
C LEU A 194 -72.86 29.83 27.80
N ALA A 195 -73.11 29.01 26.76
CA ALA A 195 -72.72 27.59 26.75
C ALA A 195 -71.43 27.32 25.95
N GLN A 196 -71.08 28.20 24.98
CA GLN A 196 -69.92 28.04 24.10
C GLN A 196 -68.61 28.56 24.75
N SER A 197 -68.73 29.49 25.71
CA SER A 197 -67.63 30.07 26.49
C SER A 197 -66.84 29.03 27.30
N GLU A 198 -67.51 28.02 27.87
CA GLU A 198 -66.85 27.02 28.71
C GLU A 198 -66.09 25.96 27.90
N VAL A 199 -66.55 25.66 26.68
CA VAL A 199 -65.84 24.78 25.74
C VAL A 199 -64.64 25.50 25.13
N GLN A 200 -64.81 26.75 24.70
CA GLN A 200 -63.71 27.57 24.18
C GLN A 200 -62.63 27.85 25.25
N SER A 201 -63.01 28.01 26.51
CA SER A 201 -62.07 28.13 27.64
C SER A 201 -61.16 26.90 27.77
N LYS A 202 -61.73 25.69 27.71
CA LYS A 202 -60.94 24.44 27.80
C LYS A 202 -60.03 24.25 26.60
N GLU A 203 -60.49 24.65 25.41
CA GLU A 203 -59.70 24.55 24.18
C GLU A 203 -58.53 25.55 24.17
N VAL A 204 -58.75 26.77 24.68
CA VAL A 204 -57.66 27.76 24.85
C VAL A 204 -56.59 27.25 25.81
N VAL A 205 -56.98 26.62 26.93
CA VAL A 205 -56.00 26.04 27.88
C VAL A 205 -55.20 24.91 27.23
N LYS A 206 -55.86 24.03 26.46
CA LYS A 206 -55.18 22.93 25.76
C LYS A 206 -54.19 23.45 24.70
N LEU A 207 -54.58 24.46 23.93
CA LEU A 207 -53.70 25.13 22.97
C LEU A 207 -52.55 25.88 23.66
N GLN A 208 -52.75 26.37 24.88
CA GLN A 208 -51.68 26.97 25.69
C GLN A 208 -50.64 25.92 26.10
N GLU A 209 -51.07 24.77 26.59
CA GLU A 209 -50.17 23.65 26.92
C GLU A 209 -49.41 23.13 25.69
N GLU A 210 -50.08 22.99 24.54
CA GLU A 210 -49.42 22.59 23.29
C GLU A 210 -48.38 23.63 22.82
N ASN A 211 -48.68 24.93 22.94
CA ASN A 211 -47.71 25.98 22.63
C ASN A 211 -46.52 25.98 23.60
N GLU A 212 -46.74 25.75 24.90
CA GLU A 212 -45.65 25.64 25.87
C GLU A 212 -44.74 24.44 25.56
N ASN A 213 -45.33 23.29 25.20
CA ASN A 213 -44.58 22.11 24.77
C ASN A 213 -43.77 22.36 23.49
N LEU A 214 -44.35 23.04 22.49
CA LEU A 214 -43.64 23.41 21.26
C LEU A 214 -42.49 24.40 21.55
N VAL A 215 -42.71 25.41 22.38
CA VAL A 215 -41.66 26.35 22.80
C VAL A 215 -40.52 25.64 23.52
N GLN A 216 -40.84 24.66 24.36
CA GLN A 216 -39.83 23.85 25.03
C GLN A 216 -39.04 22.98 24.03
N SER A 217 -39.72 22.33 23.07
CA SER A 217 -39.06 21.57 22.01
C SER A 217 -38.14 22.43 21.13
N ILE A 218 -38.55 23.66 20.82
CA ILE A 218 -37.70 24.62 20.08
C ILE A 218 -36.45 24.96 20.88
N LYS A 219 -36.57 25.21 22.19
CA LYS A 219 -35.41 25.48 23.06
C LYS A 219 -34.44 24.30 23.10
N ASP A 220 -34.94 23.08 23.23
CA ASP A 220 -34.12 21.87 23.29
C ASP A 220 -33.38 21.64 21.96
N ASN A 221 -34.06 21.85 20.83
CA ASN A 221 -33.45 21.77 19.51
C ASN A 221 -32.39 22.87 19.29
N GLN A 222 -32.61 24.06 19.83
CA GLN A 222 -31.67 25.16 19.74
C GLN A 222 -30.41 24.91 20.58
N ALA A 223 -30.57 24.35 21.78
CA ALA A 223 -29.43 23.89 22.60
C ALA A 223 -28.61 22.82 21.89
N ARG A 224 -29.27 21.84 21.26
CA ARG A 224 -28.60 20.79 20.47
C ARG A 224 -27.86 21.34 19.25
N ALA A 225 -28.42 22.34 18.58
CA ALA A 225 -27.77 23.01 17.45
C ALA A 225 -26.50 23.75 17.89
N ASP A 226 -26.49 24.35 19.08
CA ASP A 226 -25.30 25.03 19.61
C ASP A 226 -24.24 24.04 20.11
N GLU A 227 -24.64 22.88 20.65
CA GLU A 227 -23.72 21.76 20.97
C GLU A 227 -23.02 21.24 19.70
N LEU A 228 -23.77 20.97 18.62
CA LEU A 228 -23.20 20.53 17.34
C LEU A 228 -22.25 21.57 16.72
N LYS A 229 -22.53 22.88 16.89
CA LYS A 229 -21.60 23.93 16.44
C LYS A 229 -20.29 23.89 17.23
N ALA A 230 -20.34 23.63 18.54
CA ALA A 230 -19.15 23.52 19.38
C ALA A 230 -18.31 22.30 18.97
N GLU A 231 -18.94 21.14 18.73
CA GLU A 231 -18.26 19.94 18.22
C GLU A 231 -17.61 20.19 16.85
N LEU A 232 -18.31 20.88 15.94
CA LEU A 232 -17.76 21.24 14.63
C LEU A 232 -16.53 22.16 14.74
N ALA A 233 -16.53 23.09 15.71
CA ALA A 233 -15.39 23.97 15.96
C ALA A 233 -14.18 23.18 16.48
N ASP A 234 -14.39 22.26 17.42
CA ASP A 234 -13.33 21.39 17.96
C ASP A 234 -12.75 20.45 16.90
N ALA A 235 -13.61 19.90 16.03
CA ALA A 235 -13.18 19.09 14.88
C ALA A 235 -12.33 19.88 13.87
N LYS A 236 -12.70 21.14 13.58
CA LYS A 236 -11.89 22.02 12.71
C LYS A 236 -10.54 22.37 13.33
N GLU A 237 -10.48 22.56 14.65
CA GLU A 237 -9.21 22.79 15.34
C GLU A 237 -8.29 21.56 15.25
N LYS A 238 -8.83 20.36 15.47
CA LYS A 238 -8.09 19.09 15.29
C LYS A 238 -7.59 18.91 13.86
N GLN A 239 -8.42 19.20 12.86
CA GLN A 239 -8.03 19.14 11.46
C GLN A 239 -6.87 20.11 11.14
N SER A 240 -6.92 21.33 11.68
CA SER A 240 -5.84 22.33 11.52
C SER A 240 -4.52 21.87 12.15
N LYS A 241 -4.57 21.23 13.33
CA LYS A 241 -3.38 20.66 13.98
C LYS A 241 -2.77 19.51 13.16
N LEU A 242 -3.60 18.59 12.66
CA LEU A 242 -3.17 17.49 11.79
C LEU A 242 -2.55 18.00 10.48
N ALA A 243 -3.15 19.02 9.84
CA ALA A 243 -2.61 19.61 8.62
C ALA A 243 -1.20 20.18 8.84
N LYS A 244 -0.96 20.86 9.97
CA LYS A 244 0.38 21.36 10.33
C LYS A 244 1.38 20.24 10.54
N GLU A 245 1.00 19.15 11.21
CA GLU A 245 1.88 17.98 11.41
C GLU A 245 2.26 17.32 10.08
N VAL A 246 1.29 17.19 9.15
CA VAL A 246 1.56 16.65 7.79
C VAL A 246 2.58 17.53 7.06
N THR A 247 2.39 18.85 7.05
CA THR A 247 3.34 19.76 6.39
C THR A 247 4.74 19.72 7.01
N LEU A 248 4.83 19.48 8.33
CA LEU A 248 6.12 19.32 9.02
C LEU A 248 6.82 18.03 8.58
N ARG A 249 6.11 16.89 8.54
CA ARG A 249 6.68 15.62 8.09
C ARG A 249 7.08 15.63 6.62
N GLU A 250 6.31 16.30 5.75
CA GLU A 250 6.69 16.48 4.35
C GLU A 250 8.02 17.23 4.21
N LYS A 251 8.26 18.23 5.07
CA LYS A 251 9.52 18.97 5.09
C LYS A 251 10.69 18.08 5.56
N GLU A 252 10.49 17.30 6.61
CA GLU A 252 11.49 16.33 7.12
C GLU A 252 11.84 15.28 6.07
N LEU A 253 10.83 14.76 5.35
CA LEU A 253 11.02 13.81 4.26
C LEU A 253 11.85 14.42 3.12
N MET A 254 11.55 15.67 2.73
CA MET A 254 12.30 16.39 1.70
C MET A 254 13.77 16.60 2.09
N GLU A 255 14.04 16.86 3.37
CA GLU A 255 15.40 17.02 3.90
C GLU A 255 16.16 15.68 3.88
N MET A 256 15.50 14.58 4.28
CA MET A 256 16.06 13.23 4.12
C MET A 256 16.34 12.87 2.66
N MET A 257 15.45 13.23 1.72
CA MET A 257 15.68 12.99 0.29
C MET A 257 16.91 13.73 -0.22
N LYS A 258 17.14 14.97 0.20
CA LYS A 258 18.34 15.73 -0.15
C LYS A 258 19.62 15.07 0.39
N ILE A 259 19.58 14.57 1.63
CA ILE A 259 20.70 13.82 2.22
C ILE A 259 20.96 12.53 1.44
N HIS A 260 19.90 11.81 1.06
CA HIS A 260 20.03 10.60 0.25
C HIS A 260 20.62 10.89 -1.13
N GLU A 261 20.16 11.95 -1.79
CA GLU A 261 20.67 12.38 -3.10
C GLU A 261 22.13 12.82 -3.04
N SER A 262 22.53 13.56 -2.00
CA SER A 262 23.95 13.91 -1.79
C SER A 262 24.80 12.68 -1.55
N LEU A 263 24.36 11.75 -0.70
CA LEU A 263 25.07 10.50 -0.43
C LEU A 263 25.21 9.63 -1.68
N THR A 264 24.15 9.55 -2.48
CA THR A 264 24.15 8.81 -3.76
C THR A 264 25.12 9.44 -4.76
N SER A 265 25.21 10.78 -4.77
CA SER A 265 26.15 11.51 -5.62
C SER A 265 27.59 11.31 -5.17
N SER A 266 27.88 11.41 -3.87
CA SER A 266 29.21 11.12 -3.32
C SER A 266 29.63 9.66 -3.57
N LEU A 267 28.70 8.70 -3.48
CA LEU A 267 28.99 7.30 -3.80
C LEU A 267 29.31 7.12 -5.28
N ARG A 268 28.58 7.81 -6.18
CA ARG A 268 28.84 7.78 -7.62
C ARG A 268 30.22 8.36 -7.95
N GLU A 269 30.57 9.51 -7.36
CA GLU A 269 31.89 10.12 -7.50
C GLU A 269 33.00 9.21 -6.97
N PHE A 270 32.78 8.57 -5.81
CA PHE A 270 33.71 7.59 -5.26
C PHE A 270 33.93 6.43 -6.23
N MET A 271 32.86 5.85 -6.78
CA MET A 271 32.96 4.75 -7.75
C MET A 271 33.67 5.18 -9.04
N GLN A 272 33.38 6.38 -9.56
CA GLN A 272 34.08 6.92 -10.74
C GLN A 272 35.59 7.14 -10.47
N SER A 273 35.95 7.63 -9.28
CA SER A 273 37.36 7.83 -8.92
C SER A 273 38.14 6.52 -8.75
N ALA A 274 37.45 5.44 -8.31
CA ALA A 274 38.04 4.11 -8.20
C ALA A 274 38.29 3.47 -9.58
N ASP A 275 37.41 3.72 -10.56
CA ASP A 275 37.58 3.27 -11.94
C ASP A 275 38.73 3.97 -12.66
N ASP A 276 39.05 5.21 -12.28
CA ASP A 276 40.18 5.99 -12.84
C ASP A 276 41.56 5.57 -12.26
N GLY A 277 41.61 4.55 -11.40
CA GLY A 277 42.87 3.98 -10.90
C GLY A 277 43.61 4.88 -9.92
N MET A 278 42.96 5.89 -9.34
CA MET A 278 43.51 6.62 -8.19
C MET A 278 43.66 5.67 -7.00
N GLU A 279 44.83 5.63 -6.37
CA GLU A 279 45.05 4.84 -5.16
C GLU A 279 44.02 5.22 -4.09
N ALA A 280 43.29 4.23 -3.56
CA ALA A 280 42.22 4.41 -2.58
C ALA A 280 42.64 5.25 -1.34
N ALA A 281 43.93 5.34 -1.05
CA ALA A 281 44.49 6.17 0.01
C ALA A 281 44.30 7.68 -0.23
N GLU A 282 44.38 8.15 -1.48
CA GLU A 282 44.24 9.58 -1.82
C GLU A 282 42.77 10.03 -1.83
N VAL A 283 41.85 9.09 -2.15
CA VAL A 283 40.40 9.30 -2.12
C VAL A 283 39.88 9.38 -0.68
N ILE A 284 40.37 8.52 0.22
CA ILE A 284 40.00 8.56 1.65
C ILE A 284 40.54 9.83 2.33
N GLN A 285 41.72 10.31 1.93
CA GLN A 285 42.28 11.55 2.48
C GLN A 285 41.54 12.80 2.00
N LYS A 286 40.97 12.78 0.78
CA LYS A 286 40.08 13.84 0.26
C LYS A 286 38.68 13.80 0.88
N ALA A 287 38.12 12.61 1.13
CA ALA A 287 36.79 12.48 1.74
C ALA A 287 36.76 12.90 3.23
N SER A 288 37.90 12.86 3.93
CA SER A 288 38.02 13.32 5.32
C SER A 288 38.08 14.85 5.48
N LEU A 289 38.21 15.60 4.39
CA LEU A 289 38.24 17.07 4.40
C LEU A 289 36.94 17.60 3.78
N LEU A 290 35.83 17.46 4.50
CA LEU A 290 34.60 18.18 4.16
C LEU A 290 34.88 19.69 4.23
N PRO A 291 34.81 20.44 3.12
CA PRO A 291 34.90 21.89 3.16
C PRO A 291 33.52 22.45 3.48
N SER A 292 33.38 23.06 4.66
CA SER A 292 32.18 23.83 5.04
C SER A 292 32.04 25.17 4.32
N ASN A 293 32.70 25.39 3.18
CA ASN A 293 32.58 26.63 2.41
C ASN A 293 32.91 26.35 0.94
N LEU A 294 31.89 26.43 0.08
CA LEU A 294 31.97 26.17 -1.34
C LEU A 294 31.42 27.39 -2.09
N GLU A 295 32.26 28.41 -2.21
CA GLU A 295 32.12 29.47 -3.21
C GLU A 295 33.51 29.74 -3.80
N LEU A 296 33.61 29.76 -5.14
CA LEU A 296 34.72 30.26 -5.97
C LEU A 296 35.85 29.29 -6.39
N HIS A 297 35.55 28.29 -7.24
CA HIS A 297 36.56 27.76 -8.19
C HIS A 297 35.95 27.13 -9.45
N ASP A 298 35.39 27.94 -10.36
CA ASP A 298 34.50 27.42 -11.43
C ASP A 298 34.82 27.87 -12.87
N GLN A 299 36.01 28.42 -13.15
CA GLN A 299 36.30 29.00 -14.48
C GLN A 299 37.31 28.25 -15.36
N ALA A 300 38.08 27.27 -14.86
CA ALA A 300 39.09 26.57 -15.67
C ALA A 300 38.70 25.17 -16.16
N GLN A 301 37.60 24.58 -15.67
CA GLN A 301 37.16 23.22 -16.07
C GLN A 301 35.96 23.21 -17.04
N ASN A 302 35.34 24.35 -17.33
CA ASN A 302 34.12 24.40 -18.15
C ASN A 302 34.39 24.21 -19.66
N GLU A 303 35.55 24.63 -20.18
CA GLU A 303 35.83 24.57 -21.63
C GLU A 303 36.04 23.15 -22.17
N GLY A 304 36.45 22.20 -21.31
CA GLY A 304 36.65 20.81 -21.70
C GLY A 304 35.36 19.96 -21.74
N GLY A 305 34.32 20.38 -21.02
CA GLY A 305 33.05 19.64 -20.93
C GLY A 305 32.27 19.66 -22.25
N GLU A 306 32.26 20.81 -22.92
CA GLU A 306 31.52 20.98 -24.18
C GLU A 306 32.09 20.13 -25.31
N SER A 307 33.42 20.07 -25.45
CA SER A 307 34.05 19.23 -26.48
C SER A 307 33.79 17.74 -26.24
N LYS A 308 33.77 17.29 -24.98
CA LYS A 308 33.43 15.91 -24.62
C LYS A 308 31.97 15.58 -24.90
N ALA A 309 31.05 16.49 -24.60
CA ALA A 309 29.63 16.32 -24.89
C ALA A 309 29.40 16.21 -26.40
N LEU A 310 30.05 17.06 -27.20
CA LEU A 310 29.96 17.00 -28.66
C LEU A 310 30.54 15.68 -29.22
N GLU A 311 31.67 15.20 -28.69
CA GLU A 311 32.23 13.89 -29.04
C GLU A 311 31.24 12.73 -28.78
N GLN A 312 30.54 12.75 -27.65
CA GLN A 312 29.55 11.72 -27.29
C GLN A 312 28.37 11.71 -28.27
N VAL A 313 27.87 12.90 -28.64
CA VAL A 313 26.82 13.02 -29.66
C VAL A 313 27.27 12.42 -30.99
N MET A 314 28.49 12.74 -31.43
CA MET A 314 29.01 12.24 -32.71
C MET A 314 29.28 10.73 -32.71
N GLU A 315 29.80 10.17 -31.60
CA GLU A 315 29.97 8.72 -31.45
C GLU A 315 28.62 8.00 -31.55
N HIS A 316 27.56 8.59 -31.02
CA HIS A 316 26.21 8.03 -31.10
C HIS A 316 25.59 8.13 -32.51
N ILE A 317 25.77 9.27 -33.19
CA ILE A 317 25.30 9.47 -34.56
C ILE A 317 25.99 8.49 -35.53
N GLU A 318 27.31 8.32 -35.41
CA GLU A 318 28.07 7.36 -36.23
C GLU A 318 27.64 5.91 -35.94
N ALA A 319 27.41 5.55 -34.67
CA ALA A 319 26.97 4.21 -34.28
C ALA A 319 25.59 3.85 -34.84
N ASN A 320 24.67 4.82 -34.92
CA ASN A 320 23.31 4.61 -35.43
C ASN A 320 23.20 4.80 -36.95
N GLY A 321 24.25 5.24 -37.63
CA GLY A 321 24.25 5.48 -39.07
C GLY A 321 23.32 6.62 -39.51
N VAL A 322 23.00 7.54 -38.61
CA VAL A 322 22.12 8.68 -38.88
C VAL A 322 22.95 9.79 -39.55
N ARG A 323 22.42 10.40 -40.61
CA ARG A 323 23.07 11.55 -41.24
C ARG A 323 22.72 12.83 -40.47
N PRO A 324 23.69 13.70 -40.13
CA PRO A 324 23.40 14.93 -39.41
C PRO A 324 22.35 15.82 -40.11
N SER A 325 22.37 15.89 -41.44
CA SER A 325 21.37 16.65 -42.21
C SER A 325 19.95 16.10 -42.08
N SER A 326 19.79 14.79 -41.86
CA SER A 326 18.49 14.17 -41.62
C SER A 326 17.96 14.50 -40.23
N LEU A 327 18.83 14.62 -39.21
CA LEU A 327 18.43 15.04 -37.87
C LEU A 327 17.93 16.48 -37.85
N PHE A 328 18.62 17.38 -38.57
CA PHE A 328 18.18 18.77 -38.67
C PHE A 328 16.78 18.85 -39.30
N ALA A 329 16.57 18.16 -40.43
CA ALA A 329 15.27 18.14 -41.11
C ALA A 329 14.14 17.50 -40.29
N GLU A 330 14.47 16.59 -39.37
CA GLU A 330 13.50 15.98 -38.44
C GLU A 330 13.16 16.92 -37.26
N TRP A 331 14.07 17.81 -36.88
CA TRP A 331 13.86 18.74 -35.76
C TRP A 331 13.27 20.09 -36.23
N ASP A 332 13.57 20.51 -37.47
CA ASP A 332 12.97 21.67 -38.13
C ASP A 332 11.62 21.29 -38.78
N ASP A 333 10.63 20.99 -37.92
CA ASP A 333 9.28 20.56 -38.32
C ASP A 333 8.57 21.58 -39.24
N ASN A 334 8.88 22.87 -39.10
CA ASN A 334 8.31 23.96 -39.90
C ASN A 334 9.13 24.31 -41.14
N SER A 335 10.29 23.66 -41.35
CA SER A 335 11.19 23.87 -42.49
C SER A 335 11.56 25.33 -42.71
N ASP A 336 11.73 26.09 -41.63
CA ASP A 336 12.11 27.50 -41.70
C ASP A 336 13.64 27.71 -41.72
N GLY A 337 14.39 26.63 -41.56
CA GLY A 337 15.85 26.61 -41.52
C GLY A 337 16.43 26.93 -40.14
N PHE A 338 15.59 26.96 -39.09
CA PHE A 338 15.97 27.32 -37.74
C PHE A 338 15.42 26.32 -36.70
N ILE A 339 16.23 26.04 -35.67
CA ILE A 339 15.84 25.18 -34.55
C ILE A 339 15.94 25.98 -33.26
N SER A 340 14.85 26.06 -32.50
CA SER A 340 14.84 26.70 -31.19
C SER A 340 15.65 25.91 -30.15
N GLN A 341 16.09 26.59 -29.09
CA GLN A 341 16.85 25.93 -28.01
C GLN A 341 16.10 24.73 -27.41
N GLU A 342 14.79 24.86 -27.21
CA GLU A 342 13.95 23.80 -26.66
C GLU A 342 13.92 22.57 -27.55
N ILE A 343 13.68 22.76 -28.87
CA ILE A 343 13.64 21.66 -29.84
C ILE A 343 15.01 20.99 -29.93
N PHE A 344 16.09 21.76 -29.98
CA PHE A 344 17.45 21.22 -29.99
C PHE A 344 17.74 20.37 -28.75
N VAL A 345 17.36 20.86 -27.56
CA VAL A 345 17.55 20.11 -26.32
C VAL A 345 16.71 18.83 -26.31
N GLU A 346 15.45 18.89 -26.73
CA GLU A 346 14.60 17.71 -26.82
C GLU A 346 15.13 16.68 -27.84
N GLY A 347 15.59 17.14 -29.00
CA GLY A 347 16.26 16.32 -30.00
C GLY A 347 17.51 15.62 -29.45
N MET A 348 18.37 16.36 -28.73
CA MET A 348 19.56 15.79 -28.09
C MET A 348 19.23 14.75 -27.01
N MET A 349 18.14 14.96 -26.25
CA MET A 349 17.66 13.97 -25.27
C MET A 349 17.06 12.74 -25.96
N ALA A 350 16.35 12.93 -27.08
CA ALA A 350 15.75 11.85 -27.86
C ALA A 350 16.81 10.95 -28.52
N LEU A 351 17.96 11.53 -28.90
CA LEU A 351 19.13 10.78 -29.37
C LEU A 351 19.73 9.86 -28.29
N ARG A 352 19.43 10.04 -27.00
CA ARG A 352 19.95 9.20 -25.89
C ARG A 352 21.48 9.06 -25.88
N ALA A 353 22.20 10.09 -26.34
CA ALA A 353 23.66 10.13 -26.35
C ALA A 353 24.29 10.25 -24.94
N GLY A 354 23.48 10.25 -23.87
CA GLY A 354 23.94 10.35 -22.48
C GLY A 354 24.19 11.79 -22.00
N LEU A 355 23.83 12.79 -22.79
CA LEU A 355 23.97 14.20 -22.42
C LEU A 355 22.93 14.62 -21.37
N GLN A 356 23.37 15.50 -20.46
CA GLN A 356 22.47 16.23 -19.59
C GLN A 356 21.85 17.43 -20.32
N ARG A 357 20.71 17.90 -19.83
CA ARG A 357 19.96 19.01 -20.42
C ARG A 357 20.77 20.31 -20.45
N GLU A 358 21.55 20.53 -19.40
CA GLU A 358 22.42 21.68 -19.22
C GLU A 358 23.59 21.65 -20.22
N GLU A 359 24.15 20.46 -20.49
CA GLU A 359 25.23 20.27 -21.47
C GLU A 359 24.73 20.54 -22.89
N ALA A 360 23.53 20.07 -23.23
CA ALA A 360 22.88 20.38 -24.51
C ALA A 360 22.64 21.90 -24.67
N ARG A 361 22.19 22.59 -23.62
CA ARG A 361 22.04 24.07 -23.66
C ARG A 361 23.37 24.80 -23.82
N LYS A 362 24.44 24.32 -23.17
CA LYS A 362 25.79 24.89 -23.32
C LYS A 362 26.31 24.71 -24.75
N LEU A 363 26.14 23.50 -25.33
CA LEU A 363 26.46 23.23 -26.72
C LEU A 363 25.70 24.16 -27.67
N PHE A 364 24.38 24.30 -27.47
CA PHE A 364 23.56 25.22 -28.27
C PHE A 364 24.12 26.65 -28.23
N LYS A 365 24.41 27.15 -27.03
CA LYS A 365 24.92 28.52 -26.82
C LYS A 365 26.31 28.74 -27.44
N LYS A 366 27.17 27.73 -27.45
CA LYS A 366 28.52 27.80 -28.03
C LYS A 366 28.48 28.03 -29.54
N TYR A 367 27.53 27.41 -30.21
CA TYR A 367 27.45 27.38 -31.67
C TYR A 367 26.55 28.45 -32.28
N LEU A 368 25.78 29.17 -31.46
CA LEU A 368 25.08 30.39 -31.86
C LEU A 368 26.09 31.50 -32.19
N SER A 369 26.17 31.87 -33.47
CA SER A 369 27.02 32.96 -33.95
C SER A 369 26.51 34.34 -33.51
N ASN A 370 25.22 34.45 -33.23
CA ASN A 370 24.59 35.65 -32.68
C ASN A 370 23.94 35.35 -31.33
N ALA A 371 24.54 35.86 -30.24
CA ALA A 371 24.05 35.66 -28.88
C ALA A 371 22.65 36.27 -28.62
N GLU A 372 22.14 37.13 -29.52
CA GLU A 372 20.79 37.71 -29.44
C GLU A 372 19.71 36.83 -30.06
N ARG A 373 20.08 35.79 -30.82
CA ARG A 373 19.12 34.85 -31.43
C ARG A 373 18.90 33.66 -30.49
N SER A 374 17.64 33.28 -30.30
CA SER A 374 17.23 32.10 -29.53
C SER A 374 17.13 30.83 -30.40
N GLU A 375 17.55 30.92 -31.65
CA GLU A 375 17.36 29.92 -32.70
C GLU A 375 18.68 29.68 -33.44
N MET A 376 18.98 28.42 -33.71
CA MET A 376 20.18 27.96 -34.39
C MET A 376 19.86 27.66 -35.86
N SER A 377 20.62 28.23 -36.79
CA SER A 377 20.43 27.95 -38.22
C SER A 377 21.01 26.61 -38.66
N GLU A 378 20.58 26.11 -39.83
CA GLU A 378 21.15 24.90 -40.43
C GLU A 378 22.68 24.98 -40.57
N ASP A 379 23.21 26.13 -41.00
CA ASP A 379 24.66 26.35 -41.15
C ASP A 379 25.40 26.25 -39.79
N GLU A 380 24.81 26.78 -38.72
CA GLU A 380 25.38 26.71 -37.36
C GLU A 380 25.37 25.28 -36.83
N PHE A 381 24.30 24.53 -37.09
CA PHE A 381 24.19 23.13 -36.75
C PHE A 381 25.17 22.26 -37.55
N GLN A 382 25.31 22.49 -38.86
CA GLN A 382 26.29 21.79 -39.70
C GLN A 382 27.73 22.08 -39.24
N LYS A 383 28.02 23.33 -38.84
CA LYS A 383 29.30 23.69 -38.25
C LYS A 383 29.55 22.95 -36.93
N MET A 384 28.56 22.87 -36.06
CA MET A 384 28.62 22.09 -34.82
C MET A 384 28.96 20.61 -35.11
N MET A 385 28.29 20.01 -36.08
CA MET A 385 28.51 18.60 -36.45
C MET A 385 29.91 18.38 -37.02
N LYS A 386 30.39 19.30 -37.87
CA LYS A 386 31.75 19.24 -38.43
C LYS A 386 32.83 19.34 -37.35
N ASP A 387 32.68 20.27 -36.41
CA ASP A 387 33.61 20.39 -35.28
C ASP A 387 33.62 19.12 -34.42
N GLY A 388 32.46 18.49 -34.26
CA GLY A 388 32.32 17.20 -33.58
C GLY A 388 33.02 16.06 -34.33
N GLU A 389 32.88 15.99 -35.66
CA GLU A 389 33.59 15.01 -36.50
C GLU A 389 35.11 15.19 -36.40
N GLU A 390 35.59 16.43 -36.40
CA GLU A 390 37.02 16.74 -36.22
C GLU A 390 37.51 16.32 -34.83
N ALA A 391 36.75 16.62 -33.76
CA ALA A 391 37.08 16.20 -32.40
C ALA A 391 37.15 14.67 -32.27
N LEU A 392 36.16 13.96 -32.83
CA LEU A 392 36.11 12.51 -32.86
C LEU A 392 37.27 11.91 -33.67
N SER A 393 37.65 12.55 -34.78
CA SER A 393 38.80 12.13 -35.60
C SER A 393 40.12 12.29 -34.85
N ARG A 394 40.34 13.43 -34.19
CA ARG A 394 41.52 13.65 -33.32
C ARG A 394 41.60 12.62 -32.20
N LYS A 395 40.45 12.27 -31.60
CA LYS A 395 40.36 11.22 -30.58
C LYS A 395 40.72 9.85 -31.15
N LYS A 396 40.21 9.50 -32.34
CA LYS A 396 40.55 8.23 -33.03
C LYS A 396 42.03 8.15 -33.39
N GLU A 397 42.64 9.25 -33.85
CA GLU A 397 44.08 9.33 -34.15
C GLU A 397 44.93 9.23 -32.88
N ALA A 398 44.56 9.93 -31.79
CA ALA A 398 45.22 9.80 -30.50
C ALA A 398 45.14 8.35 -29.97
N ILE A 399 43.98 7.70 -30.15
CA ILE A 399 43.77 6.29 -29.81
C ILE A 399 44.61 5.34 -30.67
N ALA A 400 44.83 5.66 -31.94
CA ALA A 400 45.60 4.83 -32.87
C ALA A 400 47.12 4.94 -32.65
N ASN A 401 47.60 6.09 -32.18
CA ASN A 401 49.02 6.33 -31.91
C ASN A 401 49.50 5.79 -30.54
N ASP A 402 48.58 5.44 -29.64
CA ASP A 402 48.88 4.94 -28.28
C ASP A 402 49.10 3.41 -28.23
N GLY A 403 50.08 2.96 -29.02
CA GLY A 403 50.82 1.69 -28.97
C GLY A 403 50.18 0.42 -28.38
N GLY A 404 49.82 -0.54 -29.25
CA GLY A 404 50.04 -1.99 -29.09
C GLY A 404 49.23 -2.77 -28.04
N ASP A 405 49.27 -2.39 -26.77
CA ASP A 405 48.65 -3.15 -25.67
C ASP A 405 47.26 -2.58 -25.28
N ALA A 406 47.05 -1.29 -25.52
CA ALA A 406 45.75 -0.64 -25.42
C ALA A 406 44.73 -1.20 -26.44
N GLY A 407 45.17 -1.83 -27.53
CA GLY A 407 44.29 -2.46 -28.51
C GLY A 407 43.55 -3.69 -27.98
N LYS A 408 44.24 -4.51 -27.17
CA LYS A 408 43.59 -5.65 -26.48
C LYS A 408 42.64 -5.17 -25.39
N LEU A 409 43.06 -4.17 -24.61
CA LEU A 409 42.21 -3.58 -23.58
C LEU A 409 40.97 -2.89 -24.20
N LYS A 410 41.11 -2.18 -25.33
CA LYS A 410 39.98 -1.60 -26.07
C LYS A 410 39.05 -2.64 -26.67
N ALA A 411 39.59 -3.76 -27.18
CA ALA A 411 38.76 -4.86 -27.64
C ALA A 411 37.94 -5.47 -26.49
N GLU A 412 38.55 -5.60 -25.31
CA GLU A 412 37.85 -6.11 -24.12
C GLU A 412 36.84 -5.09 -23.57
N ILE A 413 37.16 -3.80 -23.54
CA ILE A 413 36.22 -2.72 -23.20
C ILE A 413 35.05 -2.69 -24.18
N ARG A 414 35.26 -2.93 -25.48
CA ARG A 414 34.16 -3.03 -26.47
C ARG A 414 33.26 -4.23 -26.18
N LYS A 415 33.82 -5.40 -25.81
CA LYS A 415 33.01 -6.55 -25.39
C LYS A 415 32.21 -6.24 -24.12
N LEU A 416 32.83 -5.62 -23.12
CA LEU A 416 32.15 -5.24 -21.88
C LEU A 416 31.05 -4.21 -22.12
N ARG A 417 31.27 -3.22 -23.01
CA ARG A 417 30.22 -2.27 -23.42
C ARG A 417 29.07 -2.96 -24.16
N ALA A 418 29.36 -3.94 -25.02
CA ALA A 418 28.33 -4.72 -25.70
C ALA A 418 27.48 -5.54 -24.71
N VAL A 419 28.13 -6.20 -23.74
CA VAL A 419 27.44 -6.94 -22.67
C VAL A 419 26.63 -6.00 -21.78
N ASN A 420 27.18 -4.84 -21.40
CA ASN A 420 26.46 -3.85 -20.61
C ASN A 420 25.26 -3.26 -21.37
N GLY A 421 25.40 -3.05 -22.68
CA GLY A 421 24.29 -2.64 -23.55
C GLY A 421 23.17 -3.67 -23.59
N GLN A 422 23.50 -4.96 -23.68
CA GLN A 422 22.52 -6.05 -23.60
C GLN A 422 21.83 -6.09 -22.23
N LEU A 423 22.57 -5.94 -21.13
CA LEU A 423 21.99 -5.89 -19.78
C LEU A 423 21.08 -4.68 -19.57
N LEU A 424 21.43 -3.52 -20.12
CA LEU A 424 20.57 -2.33 -20.10
C LEU A 424 19.29 -2.56 -20.91
N GLN A 425 19.38 -3.21 -22.07
CA GLN A 425 18.23 -3.57 -22.88
C GLN A 425 17.32 -4.57 -22.16
N GLU A 426 17.88 -5.64 -21.57
CA GLU A 426 17.12 -6.62 -20.76
C GLU A 426 16.45 -5.95 -19.55
N LYS A 427 17.16 -5.04 -18.87
CA LYS A 427 16.61 -4.24 -17.77
C LYS A 427 15.41 -3.42 -18.25
N ASP A 428 15.54 -2.70 -19.37
CA ASP A 428 14.46 -1.88 -19.91
C ASP A 428 13.25 -2.72 -20.35
N GLU A 429 13.48 -3.90 -20.93
CA GLU A 429 12.43 -4.87 -21.25
C GLU A 429 11.71 -5.37 -19.99
N ILE A 430 12.44 -5.67 -18.91
CA ILE A 430 11.86 -6.06 -17.62
C ILE A 430 11.03 -4.91 -17.04
N PHE A 431 11.53 -3.66 -17.09
CA PHE A 431 10.78 -2.49 -16.63
C PHE A 431 9.51 -2.25 -17.46
N GLN A 432 9.56 -2.44 -18.78
CA GLN A 432 8.36 -2.37 -19.62
C GLN A 432 7.35 -3.46 -19.25
N LYS A 433 7.78 -4.71 -19.12
CA LYS A 433 6.91 -5.82 -18.69
C LYS A 433 6.28 -5.57 -17.32
N LEU A 434 7.05 -5.01 -16.37
CA LEU A 434 6.54 -4.64 -15.06
C LEU A 434 5.51 -3.51 -15.13
N LYS A 435 5.73 -2.52 -16.00
CA LYS A 435 4.82 -1.39 -16.24
C LYS A 435 3.52 -1.86 -16.90
N GLU A 436 3.59 -2.79 -17.84
CA GLU A 436 2.43 -3.43 -18.47
C GLU A 436 1.65 -4.29 -17.48
N ALA A 437 2.32 -5.11 -16.68
CA ALA A 437 1.69 -5.89 -15.61
C ALA A 437 0.98 -4.98 -14.59
N ASN A 438 1.57 -3.84 -14.23
CA ASN A 438 0.93 -2.85 -13.38
C ASN A 438 -0.27 -2.16 -14.05
N ARG A 439 -0.22 -1.89 -15.36
CA ARG A 439 -1.38 -1.39 -16.11
C ARG A 439 -2.52 -2.40 -16.09
N MET A 440 -2.22 -3.68 -16.33
CA MET A 440 -3.20 -4.77 -16.28
C MET A 440 -3.82 -4.92 -14.89
N ARG A 441 -3.00 -4.87 -13.82
CA ARG A 441 -3.52 -4.88 -12.44
C ARG A 441 -4.42 -3.68 -12.16
N LYS A 442 -4.06 -2.48 -12.62
CA LYS A 442 -4.90 -1.28 -12.46
C LYS A 442 -6.20 -1.38 -13.23
N SER A 443 -6.22 -1.99 -14.42
CA SER A 443 -7.47 -2.20 -15.17
C SER A 443 -8.36 -3.25 -14.52
N THR A 444 -7.80 -4.33 -13.98
CA THR A 444 -8.60 -5.36 -13.26
C THR A 444 -9.14 -4.85 -11.92
N VAL A 445 -8.39 -4.00 -11.21
CA VAL A 445 -8.90 -3.36 -9.99
C VAL A 445 -10.02 -2.38 -10.33
N LYS A 446 -9.85 -1.56 -11.38
CA LYS A 446 -10.90 -0.64 -11.83
C LYS A 446 -12.17 -1.35 -12.30
N SER A 447 -12.05 -2.51 -12.97
CA SER A 447 -13.24 -3.28 -13.38
C SER A 447 -13.95 -3.89 -12.17
N GLY A 448 -13.20 -4.43 -11.19
CA GLY A 448 -13.78 -4.94 -9.95
C GLY A 448 -14.42 -3.85 -9.08
N GLU A 449 -13.81 -2.65 -9.01
CA GLU A 449 -14.39 -1.49 -8.33
C GLU A 449 -15.66 -0.99 -9.04
N LEU A 450 -15.69 -1.02 -10.38
CA LEU A 450 -16.86 -0.65 -11.16
C LEU A 450 -18.02 -1.63 -10.94
N GLU A 451 -17.74 -2.94 -10.98
CA GLU A 451 -18.75 -3.98 -10.70
C GLU A 451 -19.27 -3.89 -9.26
N SER A 452 -18.38 -3.62 -8.29
CA SER A 452 -18.78 -3.39 -6.89
C SER A 452 -19.67 -2.15 -6.74
N ALA A 453 -19.32 -1.05 -7.42
CA ALA A 453 -20.11 0.18 -7.43
C ALA A 453 -21.48 0.01 -8.11
N GLU A 454 -21.55 -0.81 -9.16
CA GLU A 454 -22.79 -1.15 -9.86
C GLU A 454 -23.71 -2.00 -8.99
N ARG A 455 -23.17 -3.04 -8.33
CA ARG A 455 -23.91 -3.83 -7.32
C ARG A 455 -24.44 -2.95 -6.18
N LEU A 456 -23.65 -1.98 -5.71
CA LEU A 456 -24.07 -1.05 -4.66
C LEU A 456 -25.23 -0.16 -5.12
N ARG A 457 -25.21 0.32 -6.38
CA ARG A 457 -26.34 1.08 -6.95
C ARG A 457 -27.60 0.24 -7.07
N ASP A 458 -27.48 -1.01 -7.51
CA ASP A 458 -28.62 -1.91 -7.62
C ASP A 458 -29.24 -2.17 -6.25
N LEU A 459 -28.40 -2.36 -5.22
CA LEU A 459 -28.84 -2.55 -3.83
C LEU A 459 -29.54 -1.30 -3.28
N GLN A 460 -29.00 -0.11 -3.54
CA GLN A 460 -29.66 1.16 -3.19
C GLN A 460 -30.98 1.36 -3.92
N THR A 461 -31.07 0.95 -5.19
CA THR A 461 -32.30 1.04 -5.99
C THR A 461 -33.37 0.11 -5.45
N ARG A 462 -33.00 -1.13 -5.06
CA ARG A 462 -33.91 -2.07 -4.40
C ARG A 462 -34.39 -1.55 -3.05
N GLN A 463 -33.50 -1.05 -2.21
CA GLN A 463 -33.87 -0.43 -0.93
C GLN A 463 -34.81 0.76 -1.10
N ALA A 464 -34.57 1.62 -2.10
CA ALA A 464 -35.45 2.74 -2.39
C ALA A 464 -36.84 2.29 -2.88
N ALA A 465 -36.91 1.21 -3.67
CA ALA A 465 -38.18 0.62 -4.10
C ALA A 465 -38.95 -0.01 -2.93
N GLU A 466 -38.26 -0.68 -2.02
CA GLU A 466 -38.83 -1.26 -0.80
C GLU A 466 -39.37 -0.18 0.14
N ILE A 467 -38.61 0.91 0.34
CA ILE A 467 -39.07 2.08 1.12
C ILE A 467 -40.34 2.65 0.50
N ARG A 468 -40.40 2.84 -0.82
CA ARG A 468 -41.63 3.32 -1.49
C ARG A 468 -42.81 2.38 -1.28
N LYS A 469 -42.59 1.07 -1.35
CA LYS A 469 -43.64 0.07 -1.09
C LYS A 469 -44.14 0.15 0.35
N LEU A 470 -43.24 0.27 1.33
CA LEU A 470 -43.60 0.45 2.74
C LEU A 470 -44.31 1.79 2.99
N GLU A 471 -43.92 2.85 2.30
CA GLU A 471 -44.61 4.16 2.35
C GLU A 471 -46.02 4.09 1.75
N GLU A 472 -46.20 3.37 0.64
CA GLU A 472 -47.52 3.09 0.06
C GLU A 472 -48.38 2.24 1.00
N GLU A 473 -47.82 1.18 1.60
CA GLU A 473 -48.50 0.36 2.59
C GLU A 473 -48.88 1.16 3.84
N LEU A 474 -48.01 2.05 4.32
CA LEU A 474 -48.30 2.98 5.42
C LEU A 474 -49.38 4.00 5.03
N SER A 475 -49.37 4.50 3.80
CA SER A 475 -50.40 5.40 3.28
C SER A 475 -51.76 4.72 3.22
N LEU A 476 -51.82 3.49 2.72
CA LEU A 476 -53.01 2.62 2.73
C LEU A 476 -53.48 2.31 4.15
N ALA A 477 -52.54 2.01 5.06
CA ALA A 477 -52.84 1.77 6.47
C ALA A 477 -53.43 3.01 7.14
N ARG A 478 -52.88 4.21 6.88
CA ARG A 478 -53.42 5.49 7.37
C ARG A 478 -54.79 5.82 6.78
N TYR A 479 -55.03 5.47 5.52
CA TYR A 479 -56.34 5.64 4.90
C TYR A 479 -57.37 4.71 5.56
N ASN A 480 -56.98 3.46 5.80
CA ASN A 480 -57.79 2.49 6.52
C ASN A 480 -57.96 2.86 8.00
N GLU A 481 -56.98 3.49 8.64
CA GLU A 481 -57.07 3.96 10.03
C GLU A 481 -58.05 5.12 10.14
N LYS A 482 -58.07 6.05 9.17
CA LYS A 482 -59.12 7.08 9.08
C LYS A 482 -60.50 6.49 8.81
N ASP A 483 -60.61 5.45 7.97
CA ASP A 483 -61.87 4.75 7.76
C ASP A 483 -62.26 3.88 8.97
N LEU A 484 -61.29 3.39 9.75
CA LEU A 484 -61.51 2.69 11.01
C LEU A 484 -61.93 3.67 12.10
N GLU A 485 -61.35 4.87 12.17
CA GLU A 485 -61.77 5.97 13.03
C GLU A 485 -63.20 6.40 12.68
N ARG A 486 -63.53 6.54 11.40
CA ARG A 486 -64.92 6.77 10.93
C ARG A 486 -65.86 5.62 11.29
N LEU A 487 -65.42 4.37 11.20
CA LEU A 487 -66.19 3.20 11.61
C LEU A 487 -66.34 3.11 13.14
N ILE A 488 -65.34 3.54 13.90
CA ILE A 488 -65.37 3.60 15.37
C ILE A 488 -66.27 4.75 15.82
N GLU A 489 -66.24 5.91 15.17
CA GLU A 489 -67.20 7.00 15.37
C GLU A 489 -68.62 6.58 15.02
N ALA A 490 -68.83 5.90 13.88
CA ALA A 490 -70.12 5.34 13.49
C ALA A 490 -70.60 4.25 14.46
N ARG A 491 -69.67 3.45 15.02
CA ARG A 491 -69.96 2.41 16.02
C ARG A 491 -70.26 3.00 17.40
N ASN A 492 -69.62 4.10 17.78
CA ASN A 492 -69.90 4.81 19.03
C ASN A 492 -71.23 5.59 18.96
N MET A 493 -71.67 5.96 17.76
CA MET A 493 -73.02 6.49 17.48
C MET A 493 -74.12 5.40 17.47
N SER A 494 -73.74 4.13 17.32
CA SER A 494 -74.64 2.97 17.27
C SER A 494 -74.49 2.12 18.53
N GLY A 495 -75.16 2.54 19.61
CA GLY A 495 -75.11 1.87 20.90
C GLY A 495 -75.53 0.39 20.90
N SER A 496 -74.93 -0.33 21.86
CA SER A 496 -75.37 -1.60 22.47
C SER A 496 -75.35 -2.85 21.59
N SER A 497 -74.39 -3.75 21.88
CA SER A 497 -74.64 -5.17 22.22
C SER A 497 -73.39 -6.01 22.00
N ALA A 498 -72.92 -6.61 23.10
CA ALA A 498 -72.25 -7.90 23.27
C ALA A 498 -71.21 -8.42 22.25
N GLY A 499 -70.08 -8.91 22.79
CA GLY A 499 -69.37 -10.02 22.13
C GLY A 499 -67.89 -10.14 22.45
N LYS A 500 -67.57 -10.85 23.54
CA LYS A 500 -66.26 -11.45 23.79
C LYS A 500 -65.79 -12.27 22.58
N VAL A 501 -64.62 -11.99 22.02
CA VAL A 501 -63.67 -13.01 21.55
C VAL A 501 -62.25 -12.45 21.69
N ALA A 502 -61.58 -12.83 22.76
CA ALA A 502 -60.13 -12.83 22.83
C ALA A 502 -59.68 -14.27 22.60
N THR A 503 -58.90 -14.53 21.56
CA THR A 503 -57.74 -15.45 21.47
C THR A 503 -57.50 -15.86 20.02
N SER A 504 -56.34 -15.48 19.49
CA SER A 504 -55.40 -16.32 18.73
C SER A 504 -54.47 -15.38 17.95
N LEU A 505 -53.38 -14.97 18.59
CA LEU A 505 -52.18 -14.55 17.86
C LEU A 505 -51.76 -15.76 17.04
N THR A 506 -51.92 -15.64 15.73
CA THR A 506 -51.40 -16.59 14.76
C THR A 506 -49.88 -16.60 14.89
N SER A 507 -49.31 -17.70 15.39
CA SER A 507 -47.87 -17.94 15.27
C SER A 507 -47.54 -17.94 13.78
N LYS A 508 -46.90 -16.88 13.30
CA LYS A 508 -46.43 -16.79 11.92
C LYS A 508 -45.66 -18.08 11.62
N LYS A 509 -46.14 -18.86 10.66
CA LYS A 509 -45.42 -20.02 10.15
C LYS A 509 -44.18 -19.48 9.44
N THR A 510 -43.03 -19.49 10.11
CA THR A 510 -41.74 -19.21 9.49
C THR A 510 -41.23 -20.49 8.86
N ASN A 511 -40.63 -20.39 7.68
CA ASN A 511 -39.97 -21.51 7.04
C ASN A 511 -38.56 -21.63 7.61
N CYS A 512 -38.04 -22.85 7.78
CA CYS A 512 -36.73 -23.08 8.36
C CYS A 512 -35.91 -24.01 7.46
N LEU A 513 -34.69 -23.59 7.11
CA LEU A 513 -33.68 -24.42 6.47
C LEU A 513 -32.68 -24.89 7.52
N VAL A 514 -32.43 -26.19 7.57
CA VAL A 514 -31.46 -26.78 8.49
C VAL A 514 -30.29 -27.36 7.70
N LEU A 515 -29.11 -26.76 7.85
CA LEU A 515 -27.86 -27.29 7.31
C LEU A 515 -27.17 -28.14 8.37
N ARG A 516 -26.84 -29.39 8.02
CA ARG A 516 -26.19 -30.33 8.94
C ARG A 516 -24.97 -30.96 8.29
N LEU A 517 -23.80 -30.75 8.89
CA LEU A 517 -22.54 -31.39 8.53
C LEU A 517 -22.25 -32.49 9.55
N THR A 518 -22.41 -33.74 9.12
CA THR A 518 -22.26 -34.90 10.01
C THR A 518 -20.79 -35.29 10.18
N SER A 519 -20.13 -35.60 9.07
CA SER A 519 -18.77 -36.13 9.06
C SER A 519 -18.11 -35.95 7.70
N PHE A 520 -16.77 -35.90 7.68
CA PHE A 520 -15.98 -35.91 6.45
C PHE A 520 -14.73 -36.78 6.64
N LYS A 521 -14.16 -37.21 5.51
CA LYS A 521 -12.95 -38.04 5.46
C LYS A 521 -11.97 -37.44 4.46
N LEU A 522 -10.71 -37.30 4.87
CA LEU A 522 -9.62 -36.82 4.02
C LEU A 522 -8.85 -38.02 3.47
N GLU A 523 -8.93 -38.22 2.16
CA GLU A 523 -8.14 -39.22 1.45
C GLU A 523 -6.81 -38.60 0.99
N ASP A 524 -5.73 -39.39 1.01
CA ASP A 524 -4.40 -39.03 0.50
C ASP A 524 -3.68 -37.85 1.18
N TRP A 525 -4.04 -37.53 2.42
CA TRP A 525 -3.33 -36.50 3.19
C TRP A 525 -2.01 -37.04 3.76
N LYS A 526 -0.91 -36.29 3.55
CA LYS A 526 0.45 -36.71 3.99
C LYS A 526 0.72 -36.49 5.47
N ASP A 527 0.03 -35.54 6.08
CA ASP A 527 0.13 -35.27 7.51
C ASP A 527 -0.78 -36.25 8.27
N GLU A 528 -0.26 -36.90 9.31
CA GLU A 528 -1.00 -37.96 10.04
C GLU A 528 -2.28 -37.43 10.72
N GLU A 529 -2.32 -36.15 11.08
CA GLU A 529 -3.44 -35.53 11.79
C GLU A 529 -3.61 -34.04 11.40
N PRO A 530 -4.20 -33.73 10.22
CA PRO A 530 -4.44 -32.35 9.83
C PRO A 530 -5.52 -31.71 10.70
N THR A 531 -5.27 -30.49 11.18
CA THR A 531 -6.32 -29.62 11.73
C THR A 531 -7.02 -28.92 10.59
N THR A 532 -8.34 -29.01 10.55
CA THR A 532 -9.17 -28.44 9.49
C THR A 532 -10.44 -27.84 10.08
N PHE A 533 -11.06 -26.92 9.35
CA PHE A 533 -12.40 -26.41 9.63
C PHE A 533 -13.12 -26.09 8.32
N PHE A 534 -14.44 -26.01 8.35
CA PHE A 534 -15.23 -25.61 7.20
C PHE A 534 -15.64 -24.14 7.28
N SER A 535 -15.50 -23.43 6.18
CA SER A 535 -16.20 -22.19 5.90
C SER A 535 -17.42 -22.52 5.04
N ILE A 536 -18.58 -22.00 5.43
CA ILE A 536 -19.87 -22.24 4.76
C ILE A 536 -20.39 -20.88 4.36
N ASP A 537 -20.42 -20.63 3.06
CA ASP A 537 -21.02 -19.41 2.50
C ASP A 537 -22.45 -19.72 2.10
N PHE A 538 -23.39 -19.27 2.92
CA PHE A 538 -24.82 -19.44 2.69
C PHE A 538 -25.45 -18.07 2.48
N PHE A 539 -25.88 -17.81 1.24
CA PHE A 539 -26.30 -16.48 0.77
C PHE A 539 -25.11 -15.48 0.81
N ALA A 540 -24.98 -14.58 -0.17
CA ALA A 540 -23.77 -13.78 -0.43
C ALA A 540 -23.28 -12.84 0.71
N HIS A 541 -23.90 -12.90 1.90
CA HIS A 541 -23.68 -12.01 3.02
C HIS A 541 -23.44 -12.72 4.37
N GLU A 542 -23.48 -14.06 4.43
CA GLU A 542 -23.26 -14.78 5.70
C GLU A 542 -22.29 -15.97 5.55
N THR A 543 -21.03 -15.73 5.93
CA THR A 543 -20.01 -16.77 6.07
C THR A 543 -20.05 -17.33 7.49
N GLN A 544 -20.35 -18.63 7.61
CA GLN A 544 -20.32 -19.37 8.88
C GLN A 544 -19.09 -20.28 8.94
N VAL A 545 -18.55 -20.50 10.13
CA VAL A 545 -17.31 -21.29 10.30
C VAL A 545 -17.53 -22.38 11.34
N THR A 546 -17.10 -23.63 11.05
CA THR A 546 -17.12 -24.70 12.05
C THR A 546 -15.94 -24.55 13.00
N ASN A 547 -16.04 -25.17 14.18
CA ASN A 547 -14.88 -25.28 15.06
C ASN A 547 -13.76 -26.08 14.36
N PRO A 548 -12.48 -25.71 14.57
CA PRO A 548 -11.36 -26.52 14.11
C PRO A 548 -11.37 -27.91 14.74
N VAL A 549 -11.08 -28.90 13.91
CA VAL A 549 -11.09 -30.32 14.25
C VAL A 549 -9.88 -31.01 13.63
N THR A 550 -9.31 -31.98 14.34
CA THR A 550 -8.07 -32.65 13.94
C THR A 550 -8.37 -34.13 13.67
N GLY A 551 -7.87 -34.64 12.54
CA GLY A 551 -7.97 -36.06 12.17
C GLY A 551 -8.30 -36.29 10.71
N LEU A 552 -8.10 -37.53 10.25
CA LEU A 552 -8.41 -37.95 8.86
C LEU A 552 -9.88 -38.31 8.65
N GLU A 553 -10.57 -38.76 9.71
CA GLU A 553 -11.99 -39.07 9.70
C GLU A 553 -12.63 -38.39 10.91
N VAL A 554 -13.43 -37.34 10.64
CA VAL A 554 -13.91 -36.45 11.69
C VAL A 554 -15.43 -36.38 11.66
N SER A 555 -16.04 -36.59 12.83
CA SER A 555 -17.46 -36.31 13.09
C SER A 555 -17.60 -34.89 13.61
N LEU A 556 -18.14 -33.98 12.78
CA LEU A 556 -18.33 -32.58 13.12
C LEU A 556 -19.52 -32.35 14.05
N GLY A 557 -20.61 -33.08 13.84
CA GLY A 557 -21.87 -32.88 14.58
C GLY A 557 -22.41 -31.44 14.48
N TRP A 558 -22.08 -30.72 13.42
CA TRP A 558 -22.44 -29.30 13.27
C TRP A 558 -23.81 -29.17 12.60
N SER A 559 -24.66 -28.31 13.15
CA SER A 559 -25.94 -27.95 12.53
C SER A 559 -26.27 -26.48 12.75
N ARG A 560 -26.82 -25.84 11.73
CA ARG A 560 -27.34 -24.48 11.80
C ARG A 560 -28.73 -24.41 11.21
N GLU A 561 -29.61 -23.70 11.91
CA GLU A 561 -30.98 -23.46 11.50
C GLU A 561 -31.09 -22.00 11.03
N PHE A 562 -31.67 -21.81 9.85
CA PHE A 562 -31.92 -20.50 9.25
C PHE A 562 -33.42 -20.32 9.14
N GLU A 563 -33.96 -19.32 9.84
CA GLU A 563 -35.33 -18.88 9.63
C GLU A 563 -35.37 -18.03 8.36
N LEU A 564 -36.22 -18.43 7.42
CA LEU A 564 -36.28 -17.86 6.09
C LEU A 564 -37.70 -17.40 5.78
N GLU A 565 -37.78 -16.22 5.18
CA GLU A 565 -38.95 -15.81 4.43
C GLU A 565 -38.85 -16.44 3.04
N VAL A 566 -39.86 -17.22 2.65
CA VAL A 566 -39.87 -17.84 1.32
C VAL A 566 -40.32 -16.79 0.34
N ASP A 567 -39.34 -16.16 -0.32
CA ASP A 567 -39.53 -15.27 -1.45
C ASP A 567 -38.99 -15.91 -2.74
N ASP A 568 -39.32 -15.30 -3.88
CA ASP A 568 -38.91 -15.80 -5.20
C ASP A 568 -37.38 -15.80 -5.36
N VAL A 569 -36.68 -14.90 -4.65
CA VAL A 569 -35.22 -14.78 -4.69
C VAL A 569 -34.55 -15.95 -4.00
N PHE A 570 -35.04 -16.37 -2.83
CA PHE A 570 -34.55 -17.53 -2.12
C PHE A 570 -34.82 -18.82 -2.89
N LEU A 571 -35.99 -18.94 -3.50
CA LEU A 571 -36.32 -20.09 -4.36
C LEU A 571 -35.41 -20.13 -5.60
N GLU A 572 -35.14 -18.99 -6.22
CA GLU A 572 -34.21 -18.89 -7.35
C GLU A 572 -32.76 -19.23 -6.92
N TYR A 573 -32.32 -18.78 -5.74
CA TYR A 573 -31.01 -19.14 -5.18
C TYR A 573 -30.90 -20.65 -4.95
N LEU A 574 -31.93 -21.29 -4.41
CA LEU A 574 -31.95 -22.75 -4.26
C LEU A 574 -31.95 -23.50 -5.60
N GLU A 575 -32.49 -22.90 -6.67
CA GLU A 575 -32.54 -23.50 -8.00
C GLU A 575 -31.25 -23.30 -8.81
N ARG A 576 -30.62 -22.12 -8.70
CA ARG A 576 -29.51 -21.70 -9.55
C ARG A 576 -28.15 -21.75 -8.88
N ASP A 577 -28.09 -21.49 -7.59
CA ASP A 577 -26.84 -21.33 -6.86
C ASP A 577 -26.51 -22.55 -6.00
N SER A 578 -25.23 -22.67 -5.64
CA SER A 578 -24.72 -23.72 -4.77
C SER A 578 -24.24 -23.13 -3.45
N ILE A 579 -24.51 -23.83 -2.35
CA ILE A 579 -23.87 -23.55 -1.06
C ILE A 579 -22.40 -23.95 -1.19
N ILE A 580 -21.50 -22.98 -0.99
CA ILE A 580 -20.07 -23.23 -1.07
C ILE A 580 -19.59 -23.69 0.31
N LEU A 581 -18.92 -24.85 0.31
CA LEU A 581 -18.35 -25.46 1.50
C LEU A 581 -16.84 -25.59 1.28
N ASP A 582 -16.08 -24.69 1.90
CA ASP A 582 -14.63 -24.66 1.76
C ASP A 582 -13.96 -25.29 2.98
N LEU A 583 -13.13 -26.30 2.73
CA LEU A 583 -12.28 -26.90 3.76
C LEU A 583 -10.99 -26.09 3.91
N MET A 584 -10.81 -25.49 5.07
CA MET A 584 -9.68 -24.64 5.41
C MET A 584 -8.72 -25.38 6.35
N ARG A 585 -7.43 -25.04 6.24
CA ARG A 585 -6.31 -25.58 7.03
C ARG A 585 -5.77 -24.57 8.02
#